data_AF-A0A0F9TJK0-F1
#
_entry.id   AF-A0A0F9TJK0-F1
#
_cell.length_a   1.000
_cell.length_b   1.000
_cell.length_c   1.000
_cell.angle_alpha   90.00
_cell.angle_beta   90.00
_cell.angle_gamma   90.00
#
_symmetry.space_group_name_H-M   'P 1'
#
loop_
_entity.id
_entity.type
_entity.pdbx_description
1 polymer ?
#
loop_
_entity_poly.entity_id
_entity_poly.type
_entity_poly.pdbx_seq_one_letter_code
_entity_poly.pdbx_strand_id
1 'polypeptide(L)'
;MELLGLRRRHQGRDEVNAIRRGAHFSGPGFRTSLLRVWDEGKETGAFIGLNPGMANGDVDDMTATKMVGFAKRWGWGAYIAYNLFEYVATDPSELVARIRAGHEVGVNPIEAMDLINHSTVCLAWGNPIPKIKMECEVRIALILKFLTCSAWRCRTIVAGTTKGGHPSHLSRLPYVDSPWVVSPAKYPFIKPVKKAAAFRA
;
A
#
# COMPACT_ATOMS: atom_id res chain seq x y z
N MET A 1 -25.29 -0.02 55.55
CA MET A 1 -25.91 -0.88 54.51
C MET A 1 -26.41 0.08 53.44
N GLU A 2 -25.83 0.28 52.26
CA GLU A 2 -24.87 -0.49 51.47
C GLU A 2 -24.29 0.50 50.42
N LEU A 3 -22.97 0.45 50.20
CA LEU A 3 -22.28 1.23 49.16
C LEU A 3 -22.65 0.68 47.78
N LEU A 4 -23.14 1.51 46.87
CA LEU A 4 -23.07 1.23 45.44
C LEU A 4 -22.31 2.36 44.74
N GLY A 5 -21.02 2.07 44.50
CA GLY A 5 -20.09 2.97 43.86
C GLY A 5 -20.51 3.31 42.43
N LEU A 6 -20.67 4.60 42.18
CA LEU A 6 -20.58 5.20 40.86
C LEU A 6 -19.18 4.90 40.28
N ARG A 7 -19.05 3.77 39.58
CA ARG A 7 -17.97 3.60 38.62
C ARG A 7 -18.19 4.63 37.53
N ARG A 8 -17.40 5.71 37.57
CA ARG A 8 -17.20 6.60 36.41
C ARG A 8 -16.87 5.68 35.23
N ARG A 9 -17.78 5.59 34.26
CA ARG A 9 -17.47 4.95 32.98
C ARG A 9 -16.26 5.69 32.42
N HIS A 10 -15.20 4.95 32.17
CA HIS A 10 -14.02 5.40 31.45
C HIS A 10 -14.43 5.59 29.98
N GLN A 11 -15.28 6.57 29.67
CA GLN A 11 -15.44 7.09 28.32
C GLN A 11 -14.25 8.04 28.10
N GLY A 12 -13.19 7.57 27.44
CA GLY A 12 -12.05 8.45 27.17
C GLY A 12 -10.76 7.84 26.61
N ARG A 13 -10.70 6.54 26.27
CA ARG A 13 -9.51 5.97 25.60
C ARG A 13 -9.77 5.12 24.35
N ASP A 14 -10.99 4.63 24.14
CA ASP A 14 -11.25 3.69 23.05
C ASP A 14 -11.57 4.38 21.70
N GLU A 15 -12.06 5.63 21.72
CA GLU A 15 -12.36 6.39 20.49
C GLU A 15 -11.11 6.99 19.82
N VAL A 16 -10.02 7.22 20.57
CA VAL A 16 -8.81 7.91 20.08
C VAL A 16 -7.86 6.97 19.31
N ASN A 17 -8.23 5.70 19.11
CA ASN A 17 -7.40 4.71 18.40
C ASN A 17 -8.15 3.90 17.32
N ALA A 18 -9.41 4.23 17.03
CA ALA A 18 -10.18 3.53 16.01
C ALA A 18 -9.64 3.87 14.60
N ILE A 19 -9.22 2.86 13.84
CA ILE A 19 -8.83 3.05 12.44
C ILE A 19 -10.10 3.23 11.61
N ARG A 20 -10.28 4.40 11.00
CA ARG A 20 -11.31 4.63 9.97
C ARG A 20 -10.90 3.91 8.69
N ARG A 21 -11.84 3.16 8.12
CA ARG A 21 -11.61 2.27 6.97
C ARG A 21 -12.43 2.72 5.78
N GLY A 22 -11.86 2.56 4.60
CA GLY A 22 -12.56 2.72 3.33
C GLY A 22 -12.00 1.74 2.31
N ALA A 23 -12.84 1.33 1.36
CA ALA A 23 -12.43 0.58 0.19
C ALA A 23 -13.30 1.02 -0.98
N HIS A 24 -12.69 1.29 -2.13
CA HIS A 24 -13.41 1.62 -3.34
C HIS A 24 -13.33 0.44 -4.32
N PHE A 25 -14.46 0.13 -4.97
CA PHE A 25 -14.58 -0.98 -5.91
C PHE A 25 -15.14 -0.46 -7.23
N SER A 26 -14.50 -0.81 -8.34
CA SER A 26 -14.99 -0.53 -9.70
C SER A 26 -16.08 -1.51 -10.13
N GLY A 27 -16.19 -2.65 -9.45
CA GLY A 27 -17.24 -3.64 -9.62
C GLY A 27 -17.04 -4.84 -8.69
N PRO A 28 -17.91 -5.86 -8.77
CA PRO A 28 -17.78 -7.07 -7.96
C PRO A 28 -16.42 -7.73 -8.16
N GLY A 29 -15.64 -7.88 -7.07
CA GLY A 29 -14.31 -8.50 -7.09
C GLY A 29 -13.18 -7.61 -7.60
N PHE A 30 -13.42 -6.31 -7.86
CA PHE A 30 -12.39 -5.37 -8.32
C PHE A 30 -12.25 -4.18 -7.38
N ARG A 31 -11.15 -4.13 -6.62
CA ARG A 31 -10.84 -3.06 -5.66
C ARG A 31 -9.78 -2.13 -6.24
N THR A 32 -10.17 -0.87 -6.37
CA THR A 32 -9.35 0.23 -6.90
C THR A 32 -8.48 0.84 -5.80
N SER A 33 -9.03 1.04 -4.59
CA SER A 33 -8.27 1.59 -3.47
C SER A 33 -8.69 1.04 -2.10
N LEU A 34 -7.77 1.08 -1.15
CA LEU A 34 -7.99 0.73 0.26
C LEU A 34 -7.43 1.84 1.16
N LEU A 35 -8.31 2.48 1.93
CA LEU A 35 -7.98 3.59 2.83
C LEU A 35 -7.96 3.12 4.28
N ARG A 36 -6.93 3.53 5.03
CA ARG A 36 -6.87 3.44 6.49
C ARG A 36 -6.40 4.76 7.08
N VAL A 37 -7.13 5.28 8.06
CA VAL A 37 -6.83 6.56 8.73
C VAL A 37 -6.87 6.34 10.24
N TRP A 38 -5.83 6.76 10.94
CA TRP A 38 -5.77 6.76 12.41
C TRP A 38 -5.36 8.10 13.01
N ASP A 39 -4.79 9.01 12.21
CA ASP A 39 -4.40 10.36 12.62
C ASP A 39 -4.46 11.30 11.40
N GLU A 40 -5.50 12.14 11.31
CA GLU A 40 -5.67 13.07 10.18
C GLU A 40 -4.69 14.26 10.22
N GLY A 41 -3.97 14.45 11.34
CA GLY A 41 -2.96 15.50 11.47
C GLY A 41 -1.60 15.14 10.87
N LYS A 42 -1.41 13.90 10.41
CA LYS A 42 -0.14 13.39 9.87
C LYS A 42 -0.22 13.05 8.39
N GLU A 43 0.94 12.85 7.78
CA GLU A 43 1.07 12.50 6.37
C GLU A 43 0.23 11.27 6.00
N THR A 44 -0.49 11.35 4.87
CA THR A 44 -1.10 10.20 4.21
C THR A 44 -0.16 9.70 3.12
N GLY A 45 0.47 8.54 3.35
CA GLY A 45 1.31 7.91 2.34
C GLY A 45 0.52 6.95 1.43
N ALA A 46 1.12 6.58 0.31
CA ALA A 46 0.54 5.59 -0.59
C ALA A 46 1.34 4.29 -0.60
N PHE A 47 0.65 3.16 -0.79
CA PHE A 47 1.25 1.88 -1.10
C PHE A 47 0.85 1.43 -2.51
N ILE A 48 1.76 0.80 -3.25
CA ILE A 48 1.45 0.14 -4.52
C ILE A 48 1.81 -1.34 -4.42
N GLY A 49 0.79 -2.18 -4.22
CA GLY A 49 0.88 -3.64 -4.21
C GLY A 49 0.72 -4.27 -5.59
N LEU A 50 0.73 -5.60 -5.64
CA LEU A 50 0.51 -6.33 -6.89
C LEU A 50 -0.97 -6.38 -7.24
N ASN A 51 -1.75 -6.96 -6.35
CA ASN A 51 -3.19 -7.12 -6.47
C ASN A 51 -3.81 -7.09 -5.07
N PRO A 52 -5.06 -6.66 -4.93
CA PRO A 52 -5.72 -6.57 -3.65
C PRO A 52 -5.96 -7.95 -3.01
N GLY A 53 -5.68 -8.05 -1.70
CA GLY A 53 -6.13 -9.15 -0.84
C GLY A 53 -7.55 -8.93 -0.30
N MET A 54 -7.95 -9.69 0.71
CA MET A 54 -9.33 -9.69 1.24
C MET A 54 -9.75 -8.42 2.00
N ALA A 55 -8.82 -7.53 2.35
CA ALA A 55 -9.15 -6.34 3.12
C ALA A 55 -10.19 -5.42 2.43
N ASN A 56 -11.18 -4.92 3.16
CA ASN A 56 -12.24 -4.05 2.64
C ASN A 56 -12.62 -2.94 3.65
N GLY A 57 -13.84 -2.42 3.61
CA GLY A 57 -14.30 -1.41 4.57
C GLY A 57 -14.45 -1.92 6.01
N ASP A 58 -14.65 -3.23 6.18
CA ASP A 58 -15.03 -3.84 7.46
C ASP A 58 -13.93 -4.73 8.03
N VAL A 59 -13.15 -5.38 7.15
CA VAL A 59 -12.18 -6.41 7.50
C VAL A 59 -10.79 -6.01 7.02
N ASP A 60 -9.78 -6.27 7.86
CA ASP A 60 -8.37 -6.20 7.51
C ASP A 60 -7.80 -7.60 7.25
N ASP A 61 -6.92 -7.71 6.25
CA ASP A 61 -6.10 -8.90 6.03
C ASP A 61 -4.67 -8.68 6.59
N MET A 62 -3.82 -9.71 6.45
CA MET A 62 -2.43 -9.64 6.90
C MET A 62 -1.64 -8.52 6.23
N THR A 63 -1.91 -8.23 4.95
CA THR A 63 -1.23 -7.17 4.20
C THR A 63 -1.64 -5.80 4.70
N ALA A 64 -2.95 -5.56 4.87
CA ALA A 64 -3.47 -4.30 5.41
C ALA A 64 -2.96 -4.03 6.83
N THR A 65 -2.94 -5.06 7.68
CA THR A 65 -2.38 -5.00 9.03
C THR A 65 -0.89 -4.64 8.99
N LYS A 66 -0.13 -5.26 8.08
CA LYS A 66 1.29 -4.97 7.91
C LYS A 66 1.53 -3.54 7.39
N MET A 67 0.71 -3.06 6.46
CA MET A 67 0.76 -1.69 5.94
C MET A 67 0.52 -0.66 7.05
N VAL A 68 -0.47 -0.88 7.93
CA VAL A 68 -0.66 -0.02 9.12
C VAL A 68 0.61 0.01 9.98
N GLY A 69 1.21 -1.15 10.24
CA GLY A 69 2.42 -1.25 11.04
C GLY A 69 3.62 -0.50 10.45
N PHE A 70 3.85 -0.61 9.14
CA PHE A 70 4.90 0.15 8.45
C PHE A 70 4.60 1.65 8.45
N ALA A 71 3.38 2.03 8.07
CA ALA A 71 2.97 3.43 7.99
C ALA A 71 3.12 4.15 9.34
N LYS A 72 2.69 3.52 10.45
CA LYS A 72 2.88 4.08 11.80
C LYS A 72 4.35 4.26 12.17
N ARG A 73 5.22 3.30 11.83
CA ARG A 73 6.68 3.42 12.08
C ARG A 73 7.33 4.50 11.24
N TRP A 74 6.77 4.78 10.07
CA TRP A 74 7.21 5.84 9.18
C TRP A 74 6.49 7.17 9.46
N GLY A 75 5.83 7.31 10.62
CA GLY A 75 5.23 8.57 11.05
C GLY A 75 3.99 8.99 10.26
N TRP A 76 3.40 8.11 9.46
CA TRP A 76 2.16 8.40 8.74
C TRP A 76 0.96 8.35 9.68
N GLY A 77 -0.08 9.11 9.32
CA GLY A 77 -1.38 9.11 9.98
C GLY A 77 -2.45 8.31 9.23
N ALA A 78 -2.20 8.05 7.95
CA ALA A 78 -3.06 7.30 7.09
C ALA A 78 -2.28 6.67 5.94
N TYR A 79 -2.91 5.71 5.27
CA TYR A 79 -2.47 5.30 3.94
C TYR A 79 -3.64 5.08 2.98
N ILE A 80 -3.34 5.23 1.69
CA ILE A 80 -4.13 4.66 0.60
C ILE A 80 -3.30 3.58 -0.11
N ALA A 81 -3.86 2.39 -0.27
CA ALA A 81 -3.22 1.32 -1.02
C ALA A 81 -3.89 1.15 -2.39
N TYR A 82 -3.05 1.24 -3.42
CA TYR A 82 -3.32 0.94 -4.81
C TYR A 82 -2.63 -0.38 -5.18
N ASN A 83 -2.98 -0.94 -6.34
CA ASN A 83 -2.37 -2.16 -6.82
C ASN A 83 -2.20 -2.13 -8.33
N LEU A 84 -1.20 -2.86 -8.85
CA LEU A 84 -1.00 -2.99 -10.30
C LEU A 84 -2.23 -3.59 -10.99
N PHE A 85 -2.93 -4.50 -10.31
CA PHE A 85 -4.17 -5.13 -10.74
C PHE A 85 -5.27 -4.85 -9.71
N GLU A 86 -6.52 -4.69 -10.15
CA GLU A 86 -7.65 -4.41 -9.24
C GLU A 86 -8.36 -5.69 -8.77
N TYR A 87 -8.11 -6.84 -9.42
CA TYR A 87 -8.80 -8.08 -9.09
C TYR A 87 -8.40 -8.59 -7.69
N VAL A 88 -9.40 -8.75 -6.83
CA VAL A 88 -9.24 -9.27 -5.48
C VAL A 88 -8.94 -10.76 -5.54
N ALA A 89 -7.73 -11.15 -5.14
CA ALA A 89 -7.31 -12.55 -5.12
C ALA A 89 -6.21 -12.77 -4.08
N THR A 90 -6.32 -13.85 -3.32
CA THR A 90 -5.26 -14.29 -2.40
C THR A 90 -4.32 -15.31 -3.02
N ASP A 91 -4.81 -16.08 -4.00
CA ASP A 91 -4.01 -16.99 -4.81
C ASP A 91 -3.60 -16.33 -6.14
N PRO A 92 -2.29 -16.21 -6.43
CA PRO A 92 -1.81 -15.75 -7.73
C PRO A 92 -2.38 -16.51 -8.94
N SER A 93 -2.80 -17.76 -8.77
CA SER A 93 -3.38 -18.57 -9.85
C SER A 93 -4.71 -18.01 -10.35
N GLU A 94 -5.53 -17.43 -9.46
CA GLU A 94 -6.81 -16.81 -9.80
C GLU A 94 -6.59 -15.53 -10.60
N LEU A 95 -5.63 -14.70 -10.20
CA LEU A 95 -5.25 -13.50 -10.96
C LEU A 95 -4.77 -13.88 -12.37
N VAL A 96 -3.94 -14.91 -12.49
CA VAL A 96 -3.47 -15.41 -13.80
C VAL A 96 -4.65 -15.86 -14.66
N ALA A 97 -5.59 -16.63 -14.11
CA ALA A 97 -6.77 -17.07 -14.82
C ALA A 97 -7.62 -15.89 -15.29
N ARG A 98 -7.79 -14.87 -14.43
CA ARG A 98 -8.57 -13.68 -14.73
C ARG A 98 -7.98 -12.86 -15.88
N ILE A 99 -6.67 -12.62 -15.85
CA ILE A 99 -5.96 -11.89 -16.91
C ILE A 99 -6.01 -12.63 -18.24
N ARG A 100 -5.79 -13.95 -18.23
CA ARG A 100 -5.85 -14.78 -19.45
C ARG A 100 -7.24 -14.84 -20.08
N ALA A 101 -8.29 -14.64 -19.29
CA ALA A 101 -9.65 -14.53 -19.79
C ALA A 101 -9.96 -13.14 -20.40
N GLY A 102 -8.98 -12.23 -20.52
CA GLY A 102 -9.14 -10.92 -21.13
C GLY A 102 -9.78 -9.86 -20.22
N HIS A 103 -9.98 -10.19 -18.94
CA HIS A 103 -10.48 -9.23 -17.95
C HIS A 103 -9.31 -8.43 -17.40
N GLU A 104 -8.82 -7.51 -18.22
CA GLU A 104 -7.79 -6.57 -17.82
C GLU A 104 -8.39 -5.47 -16.95
N VAL A 105 -8.00 -5.46 -15.68
CA VAL A 105 -8.23 -4.31 -14.80
C VAL A 105 -6.98 -4.11 -13.98
N GLY A 106 -6.32 -2.99 -14.24
CA GLY A 106 -5.15 -2.52 -13.53
C GLY A 106 -5.17 -1.01 -13.48
N VAL A 107 -4.20 -0.41 -12.80
CA VAL A 107 -4.16 1.03 -12.50
C VAL A 107 -4.67 1.87 -13.66
N ASN A 108 -5.89 2.35 -13.54
CA ASN A 108 -6.46 3.30 -14.47
C ASN A 108 -5.61 4.58 -14.39
N PRO A 109 -5.35 5.29 -15.51
CA PRO A 109 -4.70 6.61 -15.50
C PRO A 109 -5.21 7.56 -14.41
N ILE A 110 -6.50 7.48 -14.03
CA ILE A 110 -7.09 8.27 -12.93
C ILE A 110 -6.47 7.92 -11.56
N GLU A 111 -6.29 6.64 -11.25
CA GLU A 111 -5.63 6.21 -10.00
C GLU A 111 -4.15 6.55 -10.00
N ALA A 112 -3.49 6.43 -11.16
CA ALA A 112 -2.12 6.91 -11.31
C ALA A 112 -2.04 8.41 -11.00
N MET A 113 -3.00 9.21 -11.47
CA MET A 113 -3.09 10.64 -11.15
C MET A 113 -3.34 10.93 -9.68
N ASP A 114 -3.97 10.03 -8.90
CA ASP A 114 -4.07 10.26 -7.45
C ASP A 114 -2.73 10.05 -6.74
N LEU A 115 -1.81 9.25 -7.31
CA LEU A 115 -0.49 9.03 -6.72
C LEU A 115 0.33 10.32 -6.54
N ILE A 116 0.14 11.34 -7.39
CA ILE A 116 0.83 12.64 -7.23
C ILE A 116 0.28 13.51 -6.10
N ASN A 117 -0.91 13.19 -5.58
CA ASN A 117 -1.46 13.89 -4.42
C ASN A 117 -0.79 13.43 -3.12
N HIS A 118 0.00 12.36 -3.16
CA HIS A 118 0.75 11.85 -2.03
C HIS A 118 2.21 12.33 -2.05
N SER A 119 2.70 12.82 -0.92
CA SER A 119 4.09 13.22 -0.75
C SER A 119 5.07 12.04 -0.72
N THR A 120 4.61 10.86 -0.30
CA THR A 120 5.41 9.64 -0.27
C THR A 120 4.64 8.41 -0.79
N VAL A 121 5.23 7.67 -1.72
CA VAL A 121 4.70 6.43 -2.31
C VAL A 121 5.66 5.28 -2.04
N CYS A 122 5.17 4.20 -1.42
CA CYS A 122 5.90 2.96 -1.18
C CYS A 122 5.52 1.87 -2.19
N LEU A 123 6.51 1.37 -2.92
CA LEU A 123 6.32 0.26 -3.86
C LEU A 123 6.47 -1.08 -3.13
N ALA A 124 5.59 -2.04 -3.40
CA ALA A 124 5.53 -3.31 -2.66
C ALA A 124 4.92 -4.50 -3.45
N TRP A 125 4.98 -4.49 -4.78
CA TRP A 125 4.34 -5.52 -5.61
C TRP A 125 5.05 -6.88 -5.66
N GLY A 126 6.26 -7.03 -5.15
CA GLY A 126 7.00 -8.29 -5.20
C GLY A 126 7.56 -8.61 -6.60
N ASN A 127 7.88 -9.88 -6.83
CA ASN A 127 8.35 -10.32 -8.15
C ASN A 127 7.17 -10.39 -9.15
N PRO A 128 7.37 -10.01 -10.42
CA PRO A 128 6.41 -10.29 -11.48
C PRO A 128 6.03 -11.77 -11.51
N ILE A 129 4.74 -12.06 -11.72
CA ILE A 129 4.26 -13.44 -11.82
C ILE A 129 4.69 -14.00 -13.18
N PRO A 130 5.45 -15.11 -13.26
CA PRO A 130 6.00 -15.60 -14.53
C PRO A 130 4.95 -15.84 -15.63
N LYS A 131 3.76 -16.31 -15.26
CA LYS A 131 2.66 -16.63 -16.19
C LYS A 131 1.97 -15.41 -16.81
N ILE A 132 2.15 -14.22 -16.23
CA ILE A 132 1.60 -12.93 -16.67
C ILE A 132 2.66 -11.81 -16.54
N LYS A 133 3.92 -12.16 -16.87
CA LYS A 133 5.08 -11.30 -16.64
C LYS A 133 4.97 -10.01 -17.45
N MET A 134 4.53 -10.10 -18.70
CA MET A 134 4.39 -8.93 -19.58
C MET A 134 3.37 -7.94 -19.01
N GLU A 135 2.24 -8.43 -18.53
CA GLU A 135 1.16 -7.64 -17.97
C GLU A 135 1.60 -6.93 -16.69
N CYS A 136 2.38 -7.62 -15.86
CA CYS A 136 3.05 -7.03 -14.70
C CYS A 136 4.03 -5.92 -15.15
N GLU A 137 4.91 -6.20 -16.11
CA GLU A 137 5.95 -5.28 -16.57
C GLU A 137 5.38 -4.02 -17.23
N VAL A 138 4.32 -4.14 -18.03
CA VAL A 138 3.61 -3.00 -18.61
C VAL A 138 3.06 -2.08 -17.53
N ARG A 139 2.36 -2.64 -16.54
CA ARG A 139 1.77 -1.87 -15.43
C ARG A 139 2.84 -1.22 -14.54
N ILE A 140 3.93 -1.95 -14.28
CA ILE A 140 5.10 -1.42 -13.58
C ILE A 140 5.70 -0.25 -14.36
N ALA A 141 5.91 -0.40 -15.67
CA ALA A 141 6.47 0.66 -16.51
C ALA A 141 5.60 1.92 -16.51
N LEU A 142 4.27 1.78 -16.54
CA LEU A 142 3.34 2.90 -16.45
C LEU A 142 3.46 3.64 -15.12
N ILE A 143 3.43 2.92 -13.99
CA ILE A 143 3.62 3.50 -12.65
C ILE A 143 4.97 4.19 -12.52
N LEU A 144 6.05 3.54 -12.96
CA LEU A 144 7.40 4.11 -12.84
C LEU A 144 7.58 5.33 -13.73
N LYS A 145 7.02 5.35 -14.94
CA LYS A 145 7.02 6.53 -15.81
C LYS A 145 6.31 7.68 -15.10
N PHE A 146 5.13 7.42 -14.54
CA PHE A 146 4.37 8.41 -13.82
C PHE A 146 5.12 8.99 -12.61
N LEU A 147 5.70 8.12 -11.77
CA LEU A 147 6.49 8.53 -10.60
C LEU A 147 7.79 9.24 -10.99
N THR A 148 8.41 8.89 -12.12
CA THR A 148 9.59 9.58 -12.65
C THR A 148 9.23 11.00 -13.08
N CYS A 149 8.16 11.17 -13.84
CA CYS A 149 7.65 12.48 -14.26
C CYS A 149 7.18 13.34 -13.07
N SER A 150 6.88 12.73 -11.93
CA SER A 150 6.35 13.38 -10.73
C SER A 150 7.36 13.48 -9.58
N ALA A 151 8.64 13.14 -9.83
CA ALA A 151 9.64 12.97 -8.78
C ALA A 151 9.94 14.26 -7.99
N TRP A 152 9.59 15.44 -8.53
CA TRP A 152 9.69 16.71 -7.83
C TRP A 152 8.61 16.91 -6.74
N ARG A 153 7.51 16.13 -6.77
CA ARG A 153 6.41 16.21 -5.78
C ARG A 153 6.38 15.00 -4.85
N CYS A 154 6.67 13.82 -5.39
CA CYS A 154 6.46 12.56 -4.69
C CYS A 154 7.79 11.83 -4.45
N ARG A 155 8.06 11.51 -3.19
CA ARG A 155 9.17 10.65 -2.80
C ARG A 155 8.79 9.20 -2.98
N THR A 156 9.55 8.47 -3.80
CA THR A 156 9.35 7.01 -3.95
C THR A 156 10.24 6.25 -2.99
N ILE A 157 9.65 5.29 -2.28
CA ILE A 157 10.33 4.45 -1.30
C ILE A 157 10.05 2.96 -1.50
N VAL A 158 10.90 2.11 -0.93
CA VAL A 158 10.68 0.67 -0.76
C VAL A 158 11.11 0.24 0.64
N ALA A 159 10.41 -0.71 1.26
CA ALA A 159 10.85 -1.29 2.53
C ALA A 159 12.02 -2.27 2.38
N GLY A 160 12.18 -2.85 1.19
CA GLY A 160 13.24 -3.79 0.84
C GLY A 160 13.07 -4.28 -0.59
N THR A 161 14.02 -5.09 -1.07
CA THR A 161 13.99 -5.63 -2.45
C THR A 161 14.15 -7.14 -2.45
N THR A 162 13.59 -7.78 -3.47
CA THR A 162 13.77 -9.21 -3.73
C THR A 162 15.17 -9.46 -4.31
N LYS A 163 15.58 -10.72 -4.43
CA LYS A 163 16.84 -11.08 -5.13
C LYS A 163 16.88 -10.56 -6.58
N GLY A 164 15.73 -10.39 -7.22
CA GLY A 164 15.61 -9.83 -8.58
C GLY A 164 15.59 -8.29 -8.63
N GLY A 165 15.76 -7.60 -7.48
CA GLY A 165 15.71 -6.14 -7.40
C GLY A 165 14.30 -5.54 -7.43
N HIS A 166 13.25 -6.35 -7.34
CA HIS A 166 11.88 -5.85 -7.28
C HIS A 166 11.52 -5.38 -5.86
N PRO A 167 10.61 -4.41 -5.66
CA PRO A 167 10.11 -4.05 -4.35
C PRO A 167 9.51 -5.26 -3.64
N SER A 168 10.01 -5.59 -2.46
CA SER A 168 9.51 -6.73 -1.70
C SER A 168 8.09 -6.48 -1.18
N HIS A 169 7.25 -7.52 -1.24
CA HIS A 169 5.92 -7.46 -0.64
C HIS A 169 6.03 -7.29 0.89
N LEU A 170 5.29 -6.33 1.45
CA LEU A 170 5.44 -5.93 2.86
C LEU A 170 5.15 -7.06 3.85
N SER A 171 4.17 -7.92 3.57
CA SER A 171 3.85 -9.06 4.45
C SER A 171 4.99 -10.07 4.57
N ARG A 172 5.94 -10.08 3.63
CA ARG A 172 7.11 -10.97 3.61
C ARG A 172 8.34 -10.36 4.30
N LEU A 173 8.23 -9.14 4.83
CA LEU A 173 9.34 -8.43 5.45
C LEU A 173 9.15 -8.32 6.98
N PRO A 174 10.24 -8.32 7.75
CA PRO A 174 10.19 -7.74 9.10
C PRO A 174 9.88 -6.24 9.01
N TYR A 175 9.37 -5.67 10.09
CA TYR A 175 9.24 -4.21 10.14
C TYR A 175 10.62 -3.55 10.09
N VAL A 176 10.71 -2.43 9.37
CA VAL A 176 11.89 -1.57 9.33
C VAL A 176 11.44 -0.15 9.63
N ASP A 177 12.18 0.55 10.49
CA ASP A 177 11.80 1.89 10.94
C ASP A 177 12.19 2.98 9.93
N SER A 178 13.05 2.65 8.95
CA SER A 178 13.41 3.57 7.87
C SER A 178 13.34 2.84 6.53
N PRO A 179 12.44 3.25 5.62
CA PRO A 179 12.40 2.72 4.28
C PRO A 179 13.57 3.26 3.47
N TRP A 180 13.81 2.69 2.30
CA TRP A 180 14.81 3.18 1.37
C TRP A 180 14.20 4.09 0.32
N VAL A 181 14.83 5.23 0.06
CA VAL A 181 14.48 6.09 -1.07
C VAL A 181 15.06 5.50 -2.35
N VAL A 182 14.24 5.43 -3.39
CA VAL A 182 14.63 4.92 -4.71
C VAL A 182 14.30 5.94 -5.79
N SER A 183 15.05 5.89 -6.89
CA SER A 183 14.70 6.62 -8.11
C SER A 183 13.91 5.68 -9.01
N PRO A 184 12.63 5.98 -9.36
CA PRO A 184 11.84 5.12 -10.24
C PRO A 184 12.51 4.83 -11.59
N ALA A 185 13.35 5.74 -12.09
CA ALA A 185 14.12 5.58 -13.32
C ALA A 185 15.23 4.50 -13.25
N LYS A 186 15.56 4.00 -12.05
CA LYS A 186 16.61 2.99 -11.82
C LYS A 186 16.06 1.59 -11.54
N TYR A 187 14.83 1.31 -11.96
CA TYR A 187 14.21 0.00 -11.76
C TYR A 187 14.78 -1.06 -12.72
N PRO A 188 15.00 -2.32 -12.30
CA PRO A 188 14.81 -2.86 -10.95
C PRO A 188 15.85 -2.34 -9.95
N PHE A 189 15.43 -2.17 -8.70
CA PHE A 189 16.24 -1.60 -7.62
C PHE A 189 17.21 -2.65 -7.04
N ILE A 190 18.29 -2.94 -7.75
CA ILE A 190 19.30 -3.93 -7.32
C ILE A 190 19.96 -3.51 -5.99
N LYS A 191 20.08 -2.21 -5.73
CA LYS A 191 20.45 -1.62 -4.41
C LYS A 191 19.72 -0.29 -4.20
N PRO A 192 18.92 -0.13 -3.13
CA PRO A 192 18.27 1.14 -2.87
C PRO A 192 19.28 2.28 -2.63
N VAL A 193 18.94 3.52 -2.99
CA VAL A 193 19.90 4.62 -3.15
C VAL A 193 20.39 5.18 -1.81
N LYS A 194 19.50 5.26 -0.81
CA LYS A 194 19.81 5.64 0.58
C LYS A 194 18.62 5.35 1.50
N LYS A 195 18.84 5.18 2.80
CA LYS A 195 17.74 5.15 3.78
C LYS A 195 17.08 6.52 3.83
N ALA A 196 15.75 6.55 3.88
CA ALA A 196 15.03 7.76 4.21
C ALA A 196 15.41 8.17 5.64
N ALA A 197 15.62 9.47 5.86
CA ALA A 197 15.66 9.98 7.23
C ALA A 197 14.34 9.61 7.91
N ALA A 198 14.38 9.22 9.18
CA ALA A 198 13.17 8.98 9.95
C ALA A 198 12.22 10.16 9.76
N PHE A 199 10.98 9.88 9.36
CA PHE A 199 9.94 10.90 9.26
C PHE A 199 9.80 11.47 10.68
N ARG A 200 10.25 12.72 10.86
CA ARG A 200 10.21 13.37 12.18
C ARG A 200 8.74 13.50 12.57
N ALA A 201 8.40 12.91 13.71
CA ALA A 201 7.07 13.00 14.32
C ALA A 201 6.75 14.43 14.75
#